data_AF-A0A373W8N8-F1
#
_entry.id   AF-A0A373W8N8-F1
#
_cell.length_a   1.000
_cell.length_b   1.000
_cell.length_c   1.000
_cell.angle_alpha   90.00
_cell.angle_beta   90.00
_cell.angle_gamma   90.00
#
_symmetry.space_group_name_H-M   'P 1'
#
loop_
_entity.id
_entity.type
_entity.pdbx_description
1 polymer ?
#
loop_
_entity_poly.entity_id
_entity_poly.type
_entity_poly.pdbx_seq_one_letter_code
_entity_poly.pdbx_strand_id
1 'polypeptide(L)'
;MLPIHMVLVDDDDVSDFEVLYRACRNKAYIIAYKILKNESLAEECVSEVFFSVAKNFKKVNNLTSYEKQKYVVISVRNRAFNILSKEKNNNSNVPYEDDIYFNDKDYYEFSYDQWVCCIRKLNKTDRDILYLV
;
A
#
# COMPACT_ATOMS: atom_id res chain seq x y z
N MET A 1 -16.04 6.48 7.83
CA MET A 1 -14.95 6.26 8.80
C MET A 1 -14.17 7.53 9.19
N LEU A 2 -14.12 8.58 8.37
CA LEU A 2 -13.38 9.82 8.66
C LEU A 2 -13.59 10.44 10.07
N PRO A 3 -14.82 10.60 10.60
CA PRO A 3 -15.04 11.23 11.91
C PRO A 3 -14.33 10.50 13.06
N ILE A 4 -14.21 9.17 12.98
CA ILE A 4 -13.57 8.34 14.01
C ILE A 4 -12.06 8.64 14.07
N HIS A 5 -11.44 8.88 12.92
CA HIS A 5 -10.00 9.16 12.86
C HIS A 5 -9.67 10.59 13.33
N MET A 6 -10.56 11.55 13.08
CA MET A 6 -10.36 12.96 13.47
C MET A 6 -10.26 13.15 14.98
N VAL A 7 -10.99 12.35 15.78
CA VAL A 7 -10.91 12.39 17.25
C VAL A 7 -9.51 12.03 17.78
N LEU A 8 -8.66 11.41 16.97
CA LEU A 8 -7.30 10.99 17.34
C LEU A 8 -6.24 12.02 16.95
N VAL A 9 -6.63 13.10 16.27
CA VAL A 9 -5.76 14.16 15.78
C VAL A 9 -5.96 15.38 16.67
N ASP A 10 -4.87 16.09 16.97
CA ASP A 10 -4.94 17.37 17.70
C ASP A 10 -5.76 18.40 16.92
N ASP A 11 -6.53 19.23 17.63
CA ASP A 11 -7.51 20.16 17.05
C ASP A 11 -6.93 21.04 15.92
N ASP A 12 -5.69 21.52 16.08
CA ASP A 12 -5.01 22.38 15.10
C ASP A 12 -4.67 21.65 13.77
N ASP A 13 -4.53 20.31 13.81
CA ASP A 13 -4.11 19.48 12.69
C ASP A 13 -5.29 18.77 11.97
N VAL A 14 -6.51 18.86 12.49
CA VAL A 14 -7.68 18.11 11.99
C VAL A 14 -7.98 18.41 10.51
N SER A 15 -7.89 19.68 10.12
CA SER A 15 -8.15 20.12 8.74
C SER A 15 -7.14 19.51 7.76
N ASP A 16 -5.85 19.51 8.13
CA ASP A 16 -4.78 18.94 7.29
C ASP A 16 -4.93 17.42 7.15
N PHE A 17 -5.33 16.75 8.23
CA PHE A 17 -5.61 15.31 8.20
C PHE A 17 -6.79 15.01 7.27
N GLU A 18 -7.86 15.81 7.31
CA GLU A 18 -9.00 15.65 6.43
C GLU A 18 -8.62 15.76 4.95
N VAL A 19 -7.79 16.75 4.60
CA VAL A 19 -7.29 16.93 3.24
C VAL A 19 -6.50 15.70 2.79
N LEU A 20 -5.59 15.20 3.64
CA LEU A 20 -4.82 13.99 3.34
C LEU A 20 -5.72 12.77 3.16
N TYR A 21 -6.69 12.58 4.05
CA TYR A 21 -7.64 11.47 4.00
C TYR A 21 -8.42 11.47 2.70
N ARG A 22 -9.03 12.61 2.34
CA ARG A 22 -9.82 12.74 1.11
C ARG A 22 -8.95 12.52 -0.14
N ALA A 23 -7.71 13.01 -0.15
CA ALA A 23 -6.79 12.82 -1.26
C ALA A 23 -6.33 11.37 -1.45
N CYS A 24 -6.20 10.60 -0.36
CA CYS A 24 -5.60 9.27 -0.40
C CYS A 24 -6.60 8.12 -0.32
N ARG A 25 -7.78 8.29 0.31
CA ARG A 25 -8.69 7.18 0.66
C ARG A 25 -9.01 6.28 -0.52
N ASN A 26 -9.45 6.85 -1.64
CA ASN A 26 -9.88 6.04 -2.79
C ASN A 26 -8.71 5.27 -3.41
N LYS A 27 -7.53 5.90 -3.51
CA LYS A 27 -6.30 5.23 -3.99
C LYS A 27 -5.87 4.11 -3.05
N ALA A 28 -5.90 4.37 -1.73
CA ALA A 28 -5.62 3.38 -0.70
C ALA A 28 -6.55 2.17 -0.81
N TYR A 29 -7.86 2.40 -0.95
CA TYR A 29 -8.84 1.33 -1.13
C TYR A 29 -8.57 0.50 -2.39
N ILE A 30 -8.33 1.14 -3.53
CA ILE A 30 -8.02 0.42 -4.78
C ILE A 30 -6.78 -0.47 -4.62
N ILE A 31 -5.74 0.01 -3.94
CA ILE A 31 -4.52 -0.77 -3.69
C ILE A 31 -4.82 -1.96 -2.77
N ALA A 32 -5.50 -1.72 -1.64
CA ALA A 32 -5.85 -2.77 -0.69
C ALA A 32 -6.72 -3.85 -1.36
N TYR A 33 -7.76 -3.45 -2.08
CA TYR A 33 -8.66 -4.35 -2.80
C TYR A 33 -7.94 -5.13 -3.89
N LYS A 34 -7.00 -4.52 -4.61
CA LYS A 34 -6.20 -5.22 -5.62
C LYS A 34 -5.39 -6.37 -5.02
N ILE A 35 -4.91 -6.24 -3.79
CA ILE A 35 -4.10 -7.25 -3.09
C ILE A 35 -5.00 -8.28 -2.40
N LEU A 36 -6.03 -7.82 -1.68
CA LEU A 36 -6.85 -8.67 -0.81
C LEU A 36 -8.03 -9.34 -1.54
N LYS A 37 -8.49 -8.76 -2.66
CA LYS A 37 -9.66 -9.22 -3.43
C LYS A 37 -10.93 -9.43 -2.60
N ASN A 38 -11.03 -8.74 -1.46
CA ASN A 38 -12.15 -8.82 -0.53
C ASN A 38 -12.47 -7.40 -0.05
N GLU A 39 -13.73 -6.97 -0.21
CA GLU A 39 -14.15 -5.60 0.09
C GLU A 39 -14.06 -5.28 1.58
N SER A 40 -14.48 -6.21 2.44
CA SER A 40 -14.45 -6.04 3.89
C SER A 40 -13.02 -5.89 4.40
N LEU A 41 -12.13 -6.79 3.99
CA LEU A 41 -10.72 -6.73 4.37
C LEU A 41 -10.02 -5.49 3.80
N ALA A 42 -10.43 -5.04 2.61
CA ALA A 42 -9.87 -3.82 2.02
C ALA A 42 -10.30 -2.56 2.78
N GLU A 43 -11.59 -2.41 3.13
CA GLU A 43 -12.06 -1.31 3.97
C GLU A 43 -11.38 -1.33 5.35
N GLU A 44 -11.28 -2.50 6.00
CA GLU A 44 -10.59 -2.65 7.27
C GLU A 44 -9.11 -2.23 7.18
N CYS A 45 -8.38 -2.74 6.18
CA CYS A 45 -6.98 -2.39 5.94
C CYS A 45 -6.78 -0.88 5.80
N VAL A 46 -7.64 -0.21 5.03
CA VAL A 46 -7.58 1.26 4.84
C VAL A 46 -7.86 1.97 6.16
N SER A 47 -8.89 1.56 6.89
CA SER A 47 -9.25 2.15 8.18
C SER A 47 -8.13 2.00 9.22
N GLU A 48 -7.49 0.84 9.32
CA GLU A 48 -6.37 0.63 10.24
C GLU A 48 -5.16 1.51 9.91
N VAL A 49 -4.85 1.69 8.62
CA VAL A 49 -3.76 2.57 8.22
C VAL A 49 -4.08 4.02 8.55
N PHE A 50 -5.28 4.51 8.22
CA PHE A 50 -5.65 5.88 8.58
C PHE A 50 -5.75 6.09 10.09
N PHE A 51 -6.11 5.06 10.86
CA PHE A 51 -6.02 5.10 12.31
C PHE A 51 -4.58 5.27 12.80
N SER A 52 -3.62 4.52 12.22
CA SER A 52 -2.20 4.65 12.53
C SER A 52 -1.62 6.02 12.13
N VAL A 53 -2.02 6.53 10.97
CA VAL A 53 -1.65 7.85 10.47
C VAL A 53 -2.19 8.94 11.40
N ALA A 54 -3.47 8.88 11.77
CA ALA A 54 -4.11 9.85 12.67
C ALA A 54 -3.38 9.93 14.02
N LYS A 55 -3.10 8.78 14.64
CA LYS A 55 -2.36 8.70 15.91
C LYS A 55 -0.95 9.31 15.87
N ASN A 56 -0.33 9.35 14.69
CA ASN A 56 1.03 9.87 14.51
C ASN A 56 1.04 11.11 13.61
N PHE A 57 -0.10 11.80 13.50
CA PHE A 57 -0.30 12.73 12.40
C PHE A 57 0.67 13.91 12.44
N LYS A 58 1.04 14.43 13.61
CA LYS A 58 2.09 15.47 13.74
C LYS A 58 3.37 15.15 12.97
N LYS A 59 3.85 13.91 13.06
CA LYS A 59 5.07 13.47 12.36
C LYS A 59 4.86 13.42 10.85
N VAL A 60 3.67 12.96 10.43
CA VAL A 60 3.27 12.89 9.02
C VAL A 60 3.04 14.30 8.47
N ASN A 61 2.50 15.24 9.27
CA ASN A 61 2.13 16.57 8.83
C ASN A 61 3.36 17.41 8.47
N ASN A 62 4.51 17.14 9.09
CA ASN A 62 5.80 17.75 8.79
C ASN A 62 6.40 17.34 7.43
N LEU A 63 5.86 16.32 6.76
CA LEU A 63 6.34 15.87 5.46
C LEU A 63 5.81 16.75 4.32
N THR A 64 6.43 16.68 3.14
CA THR A 64 5.85 17.28 1.93
C THR A 64 4.57 16.55 1.50
N SER A 65 3.69 17.21 0.73
CA SER A 65 2.45 16.60 0.25
C SER A 65 2.67 15.26 -0.49
N TYR A 66 3.71 15.18 -1.32
CA TYR A 66 4.08 13.95 -2.02
C TYR A 66 4.50 12.84 -1.05
N GLU A 67 5.32 13.16 -0.06
CA GLU A 67 5.78 12.20 0.95
C GLU A 67 4.65 11.69 1.83
N LYS A 68 3.69 12.55 2.21
CA LYS A 68 2.47 12.13 2.94
C LYS A 68 1.69 11.08 2.14
N GLN A 69 1.43 11.35 0.86
CA GLN A 69 0.71 10.41 -0.01
C GLN A 69 1.49 9.10 -0.19
N LYS A 70 2.81 9.19 -0.40
CA LYS A 70 3.71 8.03 -0.52
C LYS A 70 3.69 7.18 0.76
N TYR A 71 3.73 7.82 1.93
CA TYR A 71 3.66 7.14 3.22
C TYR A 71 2.38 6.32 3.33
N VAL A 72 1.21 6.93 3.10
CA VAL A 72 -0.08 6.23 3.13
C VAL A 72 -0.11 5.05 2.17
N VAL A 73 0.33 5.23 0.92
CA VAL A 73 0.34 4.17 -0.10
C VAL A 73 1.21 2.98 0.31
N ILE A 74 2.41 3.23 0.84
CA ILE A 74 3.32 2.17 1.30
C ILE A 74 2.72 1.46 2.52
N SER A 75 2.18 2.20 3.49
CA SER A 75 1.56 1.63 4.68
C SER A 75 0.38 0.70 4.32
N VAL A 76 -0.47 1.12 3.38
CA VAL A 76 -1.60 0.29 2.89
C VAL A 76 -1.11 -0.98 2.21
N ARG A 77 -0.14 -0.87 1.31
CA ARG A 77 0.42 -2.04 0.62
C ARG A 77 0.98 -3.06 1.62
N ASN A 78 1.79 -2.59 2.56
CA ASN A 78 2.42 -3.46 3.57
C ASN A 78 1.36 -4.10 4.47
N ARG A 79 0.34 -3.33 4.90
CA ARG A 79 -0.75 -3.86 5.73
C ARG A 79 -1.56 -4.91 4.98
N ALA A 80 -1.90 -4.67 3.72
CA ALA A 80 -2.63 -5.61 2.89
C ALA A 80 -1.87 -6.94 2.71
N PHE A 81 -0.55 -6.90 2.46
CA PHE A 81 0.25 -8.12 2.40
C PHE A 81 0.31 -8.88 3.74
N ASN A 82 0.38 -8.16 4.86
CA ASN A 82 0.35 -8.78 6.18
C ASN A 82 -1.00 -9.49 6.45
N ILE A 83 -2.12 -8.88 6.07
CA ILE A 83 -3.45 -9.50 6.17
C ILE A 83 -3.50 -10.74 5.27
N LEU A 84 -3.09 -10.62 4.00
CA LEU A 84 -3.08 -11.74 3.05
C LEU A 84 -2.22 -12.93 3.55
N SER A 85 -1.06 -12.64 4.15
CA SER A 85 -0.20 -13.68 4.71
C SER A 85 -0.85 -14.38 5.91
N LYS A 86 -1.58 -13.64 6.77
CA LYS A 86 -2.32 -14.22 7.88
C LYS A 86 -3.46 -15.10 7.40
N GLU A 87 -4.23 -14.64 6.41
CA GLU A 87 -5.31 -15.43 5.80
C GLU A 87 -4.78 -16.74 5.21
N LYS A 88 -3.65 -16.70 4.49
CA LYS A 88 -3.01 -17.92 3.99
C LYS A 88 -2.60 -18.89 5.10
N ASN A 89 -1.98 -18.38 6.16
CA ASN A 89 -1.56 -19.20 7.30
C ASN A 89 -2.75 -19.80 8.09
N ASN A 90 -3.86 -19.05 8.18
CA ASN A 90 -5.09 -19.52 8.80
C ASN A 90 -5.78 -20.59 7.93
N ASN A 91 -5.73 -20.45 6.61
CA ASN A 91 -6.32 -21.38 5.64
C ASN A 91 -5.45 -22.62 5.37
N SER A 92 -4.14 -22.60 5.66
CA SER A 92 -3.27 -23.77 5.57
C SER A 92 -3.55 -24.87 6.61
N ASN A 93 -4.52 -24.66 7.51
CA ASN A 93 -5.11 -25.72 8.34
C ASN A 93 -6.25 -26.49 7.63
N VAL A 94 -6.51 -26.20 6.35
CA VAL A 94 -7.49 -26.90 5.50
C VAL A 94 -6.72 -27.70 4.43
N PRO A 95 -7.09 -28.97 4.14
CA PRO A 95 -6.36 -29.81 3.19
C PRO A 95 -6.24 -29.15 1.80
N TYR A 96 -5.03 -29.18 1.27
CA TYR A 96 -4.57 -28.52 0.06
C TYR A 96 -5.14 -29.19 -1.21
N GLU A 97 -5.87 -28.45 -2.05
CA GLU A 97 -6.17 -28.81 -3.44
C GLU A 97 -5.40 -27.88 -4.41
N ASP A 98 -4.14 -28.21 -4.69
CA ASP A 98 -3.76 -28.77 -5.99
C ASP A 98 -3.73 -27.92 -7.28
N ASP A 99 -4.61 -26.92 -7.45
CA ASP A 99 -5.13 -26.66 -8.83
C ASP A 99 -5.13 -25.19 -9.27
N ILE A 100 -4.34 -24.29 -8.67
CA ILE A 100 -4.22 -22.90 -9.15
C ILE A 100 -2.82 -22.66 -9.70
N TYR A 101 -2.64 -22.98 -10.98
CA TYR A 101 -1.50 -22.52 -11.78
C TYR A 101 -1.44 -20.98 -11.76
N PHE A 102 -0.42 -20.44 -11.08
CA PHE A 102 -0.04 -19.03 -11.12
C PHE A 102 0.36 -18.65 -12.56
N ASN A 103 -0.50 -17.94 -13.28
CA ASN A 103 -0.14 -17.38 -14.58
C ASN A 103 0.39 -15.95 -14.39
N ASP A 104 1.69 -15.84 -14.12
CA ASP A 104 2.45 -14.59 -13.88
C ASP A 104 2.48 -13.59 -15.07
N LYS A 105 1.86 -13.92 -16.21
CA LYS A 105 1.99 -13.14 -17.44
C LYS A 105 1.25 -11.80 -17.45
N ASP A 106 0.25 -11.62 -16.58
CA ASP A 106 -0.58 -10.41 -16.55
C ASP A 106 -0.16 -9.42 -15.44
N TYR A 107 0.94 -9.68 -14.73
CA TYR A 107 1.33 -8.95 -13.52
C TYR A 107 2.24 -7.73 -13.77
N TYR A 108 2.78 -7.56 -14.98
CA TYR A 108 3.71 -6.48 -15.29
C TYR A 108 3.09 -5.44 -16.24
N GLU A 109 3.07 -4.17 -15.81
CA GLU A 109 2.66 -3.02 -16.65
C GLU A 109 3.58 -2.82 -17.87
N PHE A 110 4.82 -3.31 -17.77
CA PHE A 110 5.83 -3.30 -18.83
C PHE A 110 6.28 -4.73 -19.14
N SER A 111 6.34 -5.06 -20.42
CA SER A 111 6.98 -6.28 -20.91
C SER A 111 8.45 -6.35 -20.48
N TYR A 112 9.01 -7.56 -20.46
CA TYR A 112 10.43 -7.77 -20.19
C TYR A 112 11.34 -6.87 -21.05
N ASP A 113 11.01 -6.73 -22.34
CA ASP A 113 11.78 -5.90 -23.28
C ASP A 113 11.75 -4.40 -22.93
N GLN A 114 10.61 -3.91 -22.43
CA GLN A 114 10.47 -2.53 -21.96
C GLN A 114 11.32 -2.28 -20.72
N TRP A 115 11.35 -3.22 -19.77
CA TRP A 115 12.21 -3.13 -18.60
C TRP A 115 13.69 -3.09 -18.97
N VAL A 116 14.12 -4.00 -19.85
CA VAL A 116 15.50 -4.05 -20.32
C VAL A 116 15.89 -2.76 -21.05
N CYS A 117 15.00 -2.19 -21.87
CA CYS A 117 15.22 -0.91 -22.52
C CYS A 117 15.44 0.23 -21.52
N CYS A 118 14.64 0.30 -20.46
CA CYS A 118 14.76 1.33 -19.43
C CYS A 118 16.06 1.18 -18.63
N ILE A 119 16.40 -0.05 -18.21
CA ILE A 119 17.63 -0.33 -17.46
C ILE A 119 18.87 0.03 -18.29
N ARG A 120 18.88 -0.27 -19.59
CA ARG A 120 20.01 0.06 -20.46
C ARG A 120 20.25 1.57 -20.62
N LYS A 121 19.22 2.40 -20.45
CA LYS A 121 19.35 3.87 -20.51
C LYS A 121 19.98 4.49 -19.26
N LEU A 122 20.02 3.76 -18.15
CA LEU A 122 20.71 4.20 -16.94
C LEU A 122 22.23 4.25 -17.18
N ASN A 123 22.90 5.18 -16.50
CA ASN A 123 24.37 5.23 -16.50
C ASN A 123 24.94 4.00 -15.77
N LYS A 124 26.24 3.75 -15.94
CA LYS A 124 26.87 2.54 -15.39
C LYS A 124 26.72 2.43 -13.87
N THR A 125 26.90 3.53 -13.15
CA THR A 125 26.79 3.58 -11.68
C THR A 125 25.40 3.20 -11.19
N ASP A 126 24.35 3.75 -11.81
CA ASP A 126 22.96 3.47 -11.43
C ASP A 126 22.53 2.05 -11.78
N ARG A 127 23.07 1.49 -12.87
CA ARG A 127 22.85 0.07 -13.21
C ARG A 127 23.51 -0.85 -12.21
N ASP A 128 24.75 -0.55 -11.83
CA ASP A 128 25.53 -1.40 -10.91
C ASP A 128 24.86 -1.50 -9.53
N ILE A 129 24.19 -0.44 -9.06
CA ILE A 129 23.40 -0.46 -7.81
C ILE A 129 22.28 -1.51 -7.84
N LEU A 130 21.63 -1.71 -9.00
CA LEU A 130 20.53 -2.67 -9.14
C LEU A 130 21.01 -4.13 -9.07
N TYR A 131 22.30 -4.39 -9.34
CA TYR A 131 22.90 -5.73 -9.27
C TYR A 131 23.50 -6.07 -7.89
N LEU A 132 23.49 -5.12 -6.94
CA LEU A 132 24.11 -5.26 -5.62
C LEU A 132 23.09 -5.59 -4.50
N VAL A 133 21.83 -5.85 -4.84
CA VAL A 133 20.75 -6.27 -3.93
C VAL A 133 20.38 -7.72 -4.24
#